data_AF-A0A1E4WUK8-F1
#
_entry.id   AF-A0A1E4WUK8-F1
#
_cell.length_a   1.000
_cell.length_b   1.000
_cell.length_c   1.000
_cell.angle_alpha   90.00
_cell.angle_beta   90.00
_cell.angle_gamma   90.00
#
_symmetry.space_group_name_H-M   'P 1'
#
loop_
_entity.id
_entity.type
_entity.pdbx_description
1 polymer ?
#
loop_
_entity_poly.entity_id
_entity_poly.type
_entity_poly.pdbx_seq_one_letter_code
_entity_poly.pdbx_strand_id
1 'polypeptide(L)'
;MSSEYSGKNAFDSEVALLKRCSDGDVAIRVSNLSKCFQIYSKPSDRLLQMLSRGYKRFYREFWALKNVSFEIRKGETVGIVGRNGSGKSTLLQVICGTLNPTGGECVVNGSIAALLELGAGFNPEFTGRENVYSYAAILGLTEEQINARYTEIEAFAEIGAFIDQPVKTYSSGMFVRLAFAVSVAREPDILIVDEALAVGDDAFRRKCFARIETLRANGTTILFVSHAAAMVVELCDRALLLDNGELLFDGSPKETTALYNKLLFAPEVRRAHVREEVIRAMQVSGANPDISMTAIGHSVVAPNIKTESAHYIEGMVSQTRMEYEQHGAIIIDPHIETIEGVRVNSLVAMQEYQYCYAVRFLENAYNIQFGMLIKTVSGLEIGGANYPAVNRFLPAAKSGQTYEIRFGFRALMNPGTYFFNAGLQGETSVTSERIYLHRILDAVMFRVQAYEGCMTNALVNFDIASMATISEE
;
A
#
# COMPACT_ATOMS: atom_id res chain seq x y z
N MET A 1 -58.70 -6.05 -35.94
CA MET A 1 -57.67 -5.77 -36.96
C MET A 1 -56.69 -4.83 -36.29
N SER A 2 -55.66 -5.41 -35.69
CA SER A 2 -54.26 -5.51 -36.18
C SER A 2 -53.43 -4.58 -35.28
N SER A 3 -52.94 -5.04 -34.13
CA SER A 3 -51.63 -5.70 -33.97
C SER A 3 -50.54 -5.05 -34.79
N GLU A 4 -49.61 -4.35 -34.14
CA GLU A 4 -48.16 -4.61 -34.23
C GLU A 4 -47.33 -3.52 -33.51
N TYR A 5 -46.17 -3.98 -33.00
CA TYR A 5 -45.01 -3.23 -32.52
C TYR A 5 -44.99 -2.68 -31.08
N SER A 6 -44.91 -3.65 -30.16
CA SER A 6 -43.97 -3.64 -29.03
C SER A 6 -42.52 -3.45 -29.51
N GLY A 7 -41.69 -2.68 -28.78
CA GLY A 7 -40.23 -2.78 -28.88
C GLY A 7 -39.41 -1.49 -29.01
N LYS A 8 -39.71 -0.40 -28.31
CA LYS A 8 -38.89 0.84 -28.38
C LYS A 8 -38.46 1.52 -27.08
N ASN A 9 -38.59 0.88 -25.92
CA ASN A 9 -38.25 1.51 -24.62
C ASN A 9 -37.13 0.81 -23.83
N ALA A 10 -36.25 0.04 -24.48
CA ALA A 10 -35.07 -0.56 -23.82
C ALA A 10 -33.73 -0.12 -24.43
N PHE A 11 -33.74 0.42 -25.66
CA PHE A 11 -32.51 0.83 -26.37
C PHE A 11 -32.06 2.26 -26.03
N ASP A 12 -32.97 3.17 -25.69
CA ASP A 12 -32.61 4.57 -25.39
C ASP A 12 -32.05 4.76 -23.97
N SER A 13 -32.22 3.79 -23.06
CA SER A 13 -31.63 3.81 -21.71
C SER A 13 -30.21 3.25 -21.64
N GLU A 14 -29.82 2.35 -22.54
CA GLU A 14 -28.42 1.85 -22.66
C GLU A 14 -27.51 2.85 -23.39
N VAL A 15 -28.07 3.67 -24.30
CA VAL A 15 -27.31 4.70 -25.02
C VAL A 15 -26.95 5.91 -24.12
N ALA A 16 -27.60 6.06 -22.95
CA ALA A 16 -27.24 7.06 -21.94
C ALA A 16 -26.09 6.62 -21.02
N LEU A 17 -25.80 5.32 -20.92
CA LEU A 17 -24.68 4.73 -20.16
C LEU A 17 -23.42 4.51 -21.02
N LEU A 18 -23.55 4.56 -22.34
CA LEU A 18 -22.45 4.70 -23.29
C LEU A 18 -22.18 6.19 -23.60
N LYS A 19 -22.08 7.03 -22.56
CA LYS A 19 -21.38 8.31 -22.69
C LYS A 19 -19.95 7.96 -23.12
N ARG A 20 -19.67 8.19 -24.40
CA ARG A 20 -18.34 8.21 -25.02
C ARG A 20 -17.28 8.52 -23.96
N CYS A 21 -16.44 7.53 -23.66
CA CYS A 21 -15.21 7.73 -22.89
C CYS A 21 -14.44 8.87 -23.56
N SER A 22 -14.51 10.07 -22.99
CA SER A 22 -13.75 11.19 -23.49
C SER A 22 -12.30 10.96 -23.10
N ASP A 23 -11.40 10.87 -24.09
CA ASP A 23 -9.95 10.83 -23.93
C ASP A 23 -9.39 11.91 -22.97
N GLY A 24 -10.18 12.95 -22.65
CA GLY A 24 -9.81 14.06 -21.77
C GLY A 24 -9.66 13.73 -20.28
N ASP A 25 -10.08 12.55 -19.82
CA ASP A 25 -10.05 12.17 -18.39
C ASP A 25 -8.85 11.27 -17.99
N VAL A 26 -8.06 10.83 -18.98
CA VAL A 26 -6.88 9.98 -18.73
C VAL A 26 -5.66 10.88 -18.49
N ALA A 27 -5.01 10.73 -17.33
CA ALA A 27 -3.78 11.43 -16.98
C ALA A 27 -2.54 10.71 -17.53
N ILE A 28 -2.48 9.38 -17.39
CA ILE A 28 -1.38 8.55 -17.89
C ILE A 28 -1.97 7.32 -18.59
N ARG A 29 -1.57 7.09 -19.84
CA ARG A 29 -1.89 5.88 -20.62
C ARG A 29 -0.60 5.15 -20.96
N VAL A 30 -0.50 3.89 -20.55
CA VAL A 30 0.62 3.00 -20.88
C VAL A 30 0.07 1.84 -21.70
N SER A 31 0.64 1.60 -22.88
CA SER A 31 0.14 0.60 -23.84
C SER A 31 1.25 -0.29 -24.37
N ASN A 32 1.21 -1.57 -23.99
CA ASN A 32 2.15 -2.64 -24.36
C ASN A 32 3.62 -2.24 -24.17
N LEU A 33 3.87 -1.50 -23.10
CA LEU A 33 5.15 -0.87 -22.82
C LEU A 33 6.21 -1.92 -22.52
N SER A 34 7.30 -1.86 -23.27
CA SER A 34 8.44 -2.76 -23.12
C SER A 34 9.74 -1.99 -23.13
N LYS A 35 10.68 -2.38 -22.26
CA LYS A 35 12.00 -1.79 -22.16
C LYS A 35 13.08 -2.85 -22.04
N CYS A 36 13.97 -2.90 -23.02
CA CYS A 36 15.15 -3.75 -23.04
C CYS A 36 16.42 -2.90 -22.94
N PHE A 37 17.34 -3.33 -22.07
CA PHE A 37 18.70 -2.83 -21.98
C PHE A 37 19.68 -3.83 -22.61
N GLN A 38 20.65 -3.32 -23.36
CA GLN A 38 21.73 -4.13 -23.91
C GLN A 38 22.92 -4.07 -22.95
N ILE A 39 23.20 -5.20 -22.28
CA ILE A 39 24.30 -5.34 -21.33
C ILE A 39 25.52 -5.87 -22.09
N TYR A 40 26.59 -5.08 -22.10
CA TYR A 40 27.87 -5.46 -22.71
C TYR A 40 28.85 -5.91 -21.61
N SER A 41 29.60 -6.97 -21.86
CA SER A 41 30.59 -7.47 -20.89
C SER A 41 31.84 -6.59 -20.84
N LYS A 42 32.22 -5.98 -21.97
CA LYS A 42 33.33 -5.04 -22.08
C LYS A 42 32.94 -3.81 -22.92
N PRO A 43 33.51 -2.62 -22.67
CA PRO A 43 33.28 -1.45 -23.53
C PRO A 43 33.62 -1.70 -25.01
N SER A 44 34.65 -2.52 -25.28
CA SER A 44 35.03 -2.94 -26.64
C SER A 44 33.91 -3.71 -27.37
N ASP A 45 33.08 -4.44 -26.64
CA ASP A 45 31.98 -5.23 -27.20
C ASP A 45 30.89 -4.33 -27.79
N ARG A 46 30.73 -3.11 -27.27
CA ARG A 46 29.83 -2.09 -27.83
C ARG A 46 30.31 -1.61 -29.18
N LEU A 47 31.62 -1.37 -29.33
CA LEU A 47 32.22 -0.99 -30.60
C LEU A 47 32.14 -2.14 -31.62
N LEU A 48 32.47 -3.35 -31.20
CA LEU A 48 32.33 -4.55 -32.03
C LEU A 48 30.88 -4.78 -32.47
N GLN A 49 29.90 -4.53 -31.61
CA GLN A 49 28.48 -4.63 -31.95
C GLN A 49 28.07 -3.64 -33.04
N MET A 50 28.56 -2.40 -32.98
CA MET A 50 28.30 -1.40 -34.03
C MET A 50 28.91 -1.81 -35.37
N LEU A 51 30.12 -2.38 -35.35
CA LEU A 51 30.84 -2.82 -36.56
C LEU A 51 30.33 -4.16 -37.12
N SER A 52 29.73 -5.00 -36.28
CA SER A 52 29.32 -6.37 -36.62
C SER A 52 28.12 -6.45 -37.58
N ARG A 53 27.45 -5.35 -37.92
CA ARG A 53 26.30 -5.29 -38.85
C ARG A 53 25.27 -6.43 -38.70
N GLY A 54 25.06 -6.92 -37.47
CA GLY A 54 24.08 -7.97 -37.15
C GLY A 54 24.58 -9.43 -37.24
N TYR A 55 25.81 -9.70 -37.69
CA TYR A 55 26.33 -11.07 -37.83
C TYR A 55 26.62 -11.77 -36.49
N LYS A 56 26.91 -11.01 -35.43
CA LYS A 56 27.18 -11.54 -34.10
C LYS A 56 26.64 -10.58 -33.03
N ARG A 57 26.00 -11.13 -32.01
CA ARG A 57 25.53 -10.37 -30.85
C ARG A 57 26.62 -10.39 -29.78
N PHE A 58 27.09 -9.20 -29.40
CA PHE A 58 28.08 -8.99 -28.34
C PHE A 58 27.46 -8.44 -27.05
N TYR A 59 26.13 -8.38 -26.98
CA TYR A 59 25.37 -7.98 -25.80
C TYR A 59 24.44 -9.09 -25.33
N ARG A 60 24.05 -8.99 -24.06
CA ARG A 60 22.96 -9.75 -23.44
C ARG A 60 21.78 -8.81 -23.22
N GLU A 61 20.57 -9.27 -23.51
CA GLU A 61 19.35 -8.49 -23.32
C GLU A 61 18.89 -8.60 -21.87
N PHE A 62 18.53 -7.47 -21.29
CA PHE A 62 17.87 -7.39 -20.00
C PHE A 62 16.54 -6.64 -20.15
N TRP A 63 15.45 -7.38 -20.03
CA TRP A 63 14.09 -6.85 -20.17
C TRP A 63 13.59 -6.34 -18.82
N ALA A 64 13.68 -5.03 -18.63
CA ALA A 64 13.23 -4.36 -17.41
C ALA A 64 11.71 -4.16 -17.35
N LEU A 65 11.07 -4.03 -18.52
CA LEU A 65 9.60 -3.99 -18.68
C LEU A 65 9.20 -4.84 -19.89
N LYS A 66 8.07 -5.53 -19.80
CA LYS A 66 7.55 -6.45 -20.81
C LYS A 66 6.03 -6.30 -20.92
N ASN A 67 5.57 -5.73 -22.03
CA ASN A 67 4.15 -5.59 -22.40
C ASN A 67 3.24 -5.08 -21.27
N VAL A 68 3.68 -4.05 -20.55
CA VAL A 68 2.90 -3.43 -19.47
C VAL A 68 1.84 -2.51 -20.07
N SER A 69 0.58 -2.65 -19.63
CA SER A 69 -0.55 -1.83 -20.10
C SER A 69 -1.45 -1.46 -18.92
N PHE A 70 -1.72 -0.17 -18.74
CA PHE A 70 -2.66 0.35 -17.75
C PHE A 70 -3.02 1.82 -18.05
N GLU A 71 -4.08 2.32 -17.43
CA GLU A 71 -4.51 3.71 -17.50
C GLU A 71 -4.76 4.26 -16.09
N ILE A 72 -4.36 5.52 -15.88
CA ILE A 72 -4.57 6.29 -14.65
C ILE A 72 -5.38 7.53 -14.99
N ARG A 73 -6.46 7.76 -14.23
CA ARG A 73 -7.36 8.89 -14.42
C ARG A 73 -6.89 10.15 -13.68
N LYS A 74 -7.43 11.29 -14.09
CA LYS A 74 -7.20 12.56 -13.38
C LYS A 74 -7.75 12.50 -11.95
N GLY A 75 -6.97 12.96 -10.98
CA GLY A 75 -7.30 12.93 -9.54
C GLY A 75 -7.23 11.55 -8.87
N GLU A 76 -6.90 10.48 -9.60
CA GLU A 76 -6.72 9.15 -9.03
C GLU A 76 -5.36 9.04 -8.32
N THR A 77 -5.33 8.43 -7.13
CA THR A 77 -4.09 8.06 -6.44
C THR A 77 -3.80 6.59 -6.66
N VAL A 78 -2.73 6.27 -7.39
CA VAL A 78 -2.35 4.91 -7.76
C VAL A 78 -1.04 4.51 -7.11
N GLY A 79 -1.06 3.38 -6.40
CA GLY A 79 0.15 2.77 -5.82
C GLY A 79 0.87 1.87 -6.82
N ILE A 80 2.21 1.87 -6.85
CA ILE A 80 3.01 0.87 -7.57
C ILE A 80 3.81 0.05 -6.56
N VAL A 81 3.51 -1.25 -6.49
CA VAL A 81 4.11 -2.19 -5.55
C VAL A 81 4.87 -3.28 -6.32
N GLY A 82 5.97 -3.76 -5.76
CA GLY A 82 6.77 -4.82 -6.37
C GLY A 82 8.16 -4.87 -5.77
N ARG A 83 8.89 -5.99 -5.94
CA ARG A 83 10.23 -6.17 -5.34
C ARG A 83 11.28 -5.24 -5.98
N ASN A 84 12.45 -5.16 -5.35
CA ASN A 84 13.60 -4.51 -5.99
C ASN A 84 13.94 -5.25 -7.28
N GLY A 85 14.17 -4.49 -8.36
CA GLY A 85 14.40 -5.05 -9.69
C GLY A 85 13.13 -5.46 -10.45
N SER A 86 11.92 -5.21 -9.93
CA SER A 86 10.67 -5.55 -10.65
C SER A 86 10.33 -4.63 -11.84
N GLY A 87 11.08 -3.54 -12.03
CA GLY A 87 10.87 -2.59 -13.14
C GLY A 87 10.23 -1.26 -12.74
N LYS A 88 9.87 -1.04 -11.46
CA LYS A 88 9.21 0.21 -10.98
C LYS A 88 9.95 1.47 -11.39
N SER A 89 11.22 1.60 -11.05
CA SER A 89 12.02 2.80 -11.39
C SER A 89 12.14 3.00 -12.90
N THR A 90 12.26 1.91 -13.67
CA THR A 90 12.26 1.98 -15.14
C THR A 90 10.92 2.47 -15.68
N LEU A 91 9.80 1.99 -15.13
CA LEU A 91 8.47 2.45 -15.51
C LEU A 91 8.30 3.94 -15.21
N LEU A 92 8.72 4.38 -14.03
CA LEU A 92 8.66 5.79 -13.66
C LEU A 92 9.53 6.65 -14.58
N GLN A 93 10.75 6.23 -14.93
CA GLN A 93 11.60 6.96 -15.87
C GLN A 93 10.96 7.08 -17.26
N VAL A 94 10.24 6.06 -17.72
CA VAL A 94 9.45 6.16 -18.96
C VAL A 94 8.32 7.16 -18.81
N ILE A 95 7.54 7.09 -17.73
CA ILE A 95 6.42 8.01 -17.47
C ILE A 95 6.93 9.46 -17.38
N CYS A 96 8.05 9.69 -16.71
CA CYS A 96 8.70 11.00 -16.62
C CYS A 96 9.33 11.49 -17.94
N GLY A 97 9.39 10.63 -18.97
CA GLY A 97 10.05 10.95 -20.24
C GLY A 97 11.57 10.99 -20.19
N THR A 98 12.21 10.57 -19.09
CA THR A 98 13.69 10.49 -18.98
C THR A 98 14.26 9.24 -19.64
N LEU A 99 13.41 8.26 -19.96
CA LEU A 99 13.80 7.03 -20.65
C LEU A 99 12.83 6.66 -21.77
N ASN A 100 13.33 6.58 -23.00
CA ASN A 100 12.52 6.12 -24.14
C ASN A 100 12.19 4.62 -24.03
N PRO A 101 10.98 4.18 -24.37
CA PRO A 101 10.64 2.76 -24.46
C PRO A 101 11.41 2.05 -25.59
N THR A 102 11.53 0.73 -25.48
CA THR A 102 11.99 -0.12 -26.60
C THR A 102 10.82 -0.54 -27.50
N GLY A 103 9.62 -0.68 -26.93
CA GLY A 103 8.39 -0.93 -27.66
C GLY A 103 7.17 -0.49 -26.84
N GLY A 104 6.02 -0.39 -27.50
CA GLY A 104 4.81 0.19 -26.92
C GLY A 104 4.86 1.72 -26.83
N GLU A 105 3.90 2.29 -26.11
CA GLU A 105 3.72 3.74 -25.99
C GLU A 105 3.37 4.13 -24.54
N CYS A 106 3.82 5.30 -24.12
CA CYS A 106 3.41 5.96 -22.88
C CYS A 106 3.02 7.39 -23.21
N VAL A 107 1.76 7.74 -22.96
CA VAL A 107 1.20 9.08 -23.17
C VAL A 107 0.88 9.67 -21.80
N VAL A 108 1.36 10.88 -21.54
CA VAL A 108 1.09 11.61 -20.30
C VAL A 108 0.45 12.96 -20.62
N ASN A 109 -0.70 13.21 -20.00
CA ASN A 109 -1.53 14.38 -20.22
C ASN A 109 -1.49 15.30 -18.97
N GLY A 110 -0.50 16.17 -18.91
CA GLY A 110 -0.35 17.15 -17.84
C GLY A 110 1.10 17.37 -17.44
N SER A 111 1.31 18.31 -16.53
CA SER A 111 2.59 18.59 -15.91
C SER A 111 2.93 17.55 -14.84
N ILE A 112 4.11 16.94 -14.97
CA ILE A 112 4.63 15.98 -13.99
C ILE A 112 5.58 16.71 -13.02
N ALA A 113 5.40 16.48 -11.72
CA ALA A 113 6.45 16.68 -10.73
C ALA A 113 6.88 15.31 -10.20
N ALA A 114 8.14 14.95 -10.43
CA ALA A 114 8.68 13.67 -9.99
C ALA A 114 9.70 13.85 -8.87
N LEU A 115 9.42 13.26 -7.71
CA LEU A 115 10.30 13.35 -6.54
C LEU A 115 11.51 12.38 -6.60
N LEU A 116 11.62 11.63 -7.69
CA LEU A 116 12.72 10.68 -7.97
C LEU A 116 14.07 11.37 -8.14
N GLU A 117 14.06 12.59 -8.68
CA GLU A 117 15.26 13.36 -9.05
C GLU A 117 15.26 14.72 -8.32
N LEU A 118 14.81 14.71 -7.05
CA LEU A 118 14.76 15.90 -6.20
C LEU A 118 16.11 16.62 -6.19
N GLY A 119 16.13 17.85 -6.69
CA GLY A 119 17.32 18.70 -6.72
C GLY A 119 18.35 18.34 -7.80
N ALA A 120 18.06 17.42 -8.73
CA ALA A 120 18.95 17.13 -9.86
C ALA A 120 19.18 18.35 -10.79
N GLY A 121 18.28 19.35 -10.72
CA GLY A 121 18.43 20.63 -11.41
C GLY A 121 19.09 21.74 -10.58
N PHE A 122 19.52 21.46 -9.35
CA PHE A 122 20.23 22.45 -8.54
C PHE A 122 21.67 22.61 -9.00
N ASN A 123 22.11 23.87 -9.10
CA ASN A 123 23.51 24.23 -9.26
C ASN A 123 24.15 24.37 -7.87
N PRO A 124 25.16 23.56 -7.51
CA PRO A 124 25.79 23.59 -6.20
C PRO A 124 26.46 24.94 -5.88
N GLU A 125 26.87 25.70 -6.89
CA GLU A 125 27.52 27.01 -6.74
C GLU A 125 26.52 28.14 -6.50
N PHE A 126 25.24 27.94 -6.84
CA PHE A 126 24.19 28.93 -6.63
C PHE A 126 23.68 28.87 -5.19
N THR A 127 23.23 30.01 -4.69
CA THR A 127 22.49 30.13 -3.43
C THR A 127 21.19 29.33 -3.48
N GLY A 128 20.59 29.04 -2.32
CA GLY A 128 19.25 28.44 -2.27
C GLY A 128 18.23 29.27 -3.03
N ARG A 129 18.25 30.60 -2.86
CA ARG A 129 17.39 31.54 -3.58
C ARG A 129 17.54 31.39 -5.09
N GLU A 130 18.75 31.49 -5.62
CA GLU A 130 19.01 31.33 -7.07
C GLU A 130 18.58 29.95 -7.59
N ASN A 131 18.77 28.90 -6.78
CA ASN A 131 18.29 27.56 -7.11
C ASN A 131 16.76 27.45 -7.13
N VAL A 132 16.04 28.15 -6.25
CA VAL A 132 14.57 28.22 -6.31
C VAL A 132 14.13 28.77 -7.67
N TYR A 133 14.70 29.90 -8.11
CA TYR A 133 14.34 30.50 -9.39
C TYR A 133 14.71 29.61 -10.58
N SER A 134 15.96 29.12 -10.61
CA SER A 134 16.46 28.29 -11.71
C SER A 134 15.70 26.97 -11.82
N TYR A 135 15.49 26.27 -10.70
CA TYR A 135 14.81 24.98 -10.69
C TYR A 135 13.31 25.11 -10.98
N ALA A 136 12.65 26.13 -10.42
CA ALA A 136 11.25 26.40 -10.73
C ALA A 136 11.04 26.73 -12.21
N ALA A 137 11.97 27.47 -12.84
CA ALA A 137 11.95 27.74 -14.28
C ALA A 137 12.17 26.48 -15.13
N ILE A 138 13.06 25.57 -14.71
CA ILE A 138 13.22 24.24 -15.33
C ILE A 138 11.92 23.44 -15.22
N LEU A 139 11.22 23.55 -14.09
CA LEU A 139 9.88 23.00 -13.90
C LEU A 139 8.80 23.81 -14.63
N GLY A 140 9.12 24.80 -15.46
CA GLY A 140 8.16 25.50 -16.31
C GLY A 140 7.29 26.54 -15.60
N LEU A 141 7.70 27.03 -14.42
CA LEU A 141 7.09 28.21 -13.80
C LEU A 141 7.65 29.49 -14.41
N THR A 142 6.78 30.50 -14.60
CA THR A 142 7.21 31.85 -14.98
C THR A 142 7.79 32.60 -13.78
N GLU A 143 8.61 33.62 -14.02
CA GLU A 143 9.19 34.43 -12.95
C GLU A 143 8.13 35.06 -12.02
N GLU A 144 7.01 35.52 -12.58
CA GLU A 144 5.86 36.03 -11.82
C GLU A 144 5.25 34.97 -10.91
N GLN A 145 5.09 33.74 -11.42
CA GLN A 145 4.57 32.61 -10.64
C GLN A 145 5.52 32.20 -9.52
N ILE A 146 6.84 32.30 -9.75
CA ILE A 146 7.87 32.02 -8.74
C ILE A 146 7.82 33.09 -7.65
N ASN A 147 7.80 34.37 -8.01
CA ASN A 147 7.73 35.48 -7.06
C ASN A 147 6.49 35.39 -6.15
N ALA A 148 5.34 35.02 -6.71
CA ALA A 148 4.10 34.85 -5.94
C ALA A 148 4.16 33.70 -4.92
N ARG A 149 5.00 32.68 -5.16
CA ARG A 149 5.13 31.48 -4.33
C ARG A 149 6.39 31.45 -3.48
N TYR A 150 7.32 32.37 -3.69
CA TYR A 150 8.65 32.34 -3.09
C TYR A 150 8.59 32.27 -1.56
N THR A 151 7.76 33.11 -0.94
CA THR A 151 7.58 33.14 0.52
C THR A 151 7.03 31.81 1.07
N GLU A 152 6.12 31.16 0.34
CA GLU A 152 5.61 29.84 0.71
C GLU A 152 6.72 28.78 0.61
N ILE A 153 7.51 28.79 -0.46
CA ILE A 153 8.64 27.87 -0.66
C ILE A 153 9.67 28.01 0.47
N GLU A 154 10.06 29.24 0.80
CA GLU A 154 11.02 29.55 1.86
C GLU A 154 10.50 29.09 3.22
N ALA A 155 9.25 29.41 3.55
CA ALA A 155 8.59 28.98 4.78
C ALA A 155 8.37 27.46 4.84
N PHE A 156 8.15 26.81 3.69
CA PHE A 156 7.99 25.36 3.64
C PHE A 156 9.32 24.66 3.94
N ALA A 157 10.41 25.10 3.31
CA ALA A 157 11.73 24.49 3.42
C ALA A 157 12.35 24.61 4.82
N GLU A 158 12.03 25.67 5.57
CA GLU A 158 12.50 25.91 6.94
C GLU A 158 14.04 25.87 7.05
N ILE A 159 14.75 26.37 6.04
CA ILE A 159 16.22 26.45 6.04
C ILE A 159 16.75 27.80 6.53
N GLY A 160 15.88 28.76 6.84
CA GLY A 160 16.22 30.06 7.41
C GLY A 160 17.27 30.84 6.60
N ALA A 161 18.22 31.47 7.28
CA ALA A 161 19.26 32.30 6.67
C ALA A 161 20.20 31.54 5.70
N PHE A 162 20.16 30.20 5.67
CA PHE A 162 20.93 29.42 4.71
C PHE A 162 20.40 29.58 3.28
N ILE A 163 19.20 30.11 3.06
CA ILE A 163 18.64 30.37 1.72
C ILE A 163 19.57 31.23 0.84
N ASP A 164 20.35 32.13 1.45
CA ASP A 164 21.31 33.01 0.76
C ASP A 164 22.75 32.44 0.75
N GLN A 165 22.93 31.17 1.14
CA GLN A 165 24.21 30.46 1.07
C GLN A 165 24.23 29.48 -0.11
N PRO A 166 25.39 29.23 -0.75
CA PRO A 166 25.54 28.24 -1.82
C PRO A 166 25.07 26.84 -1.41
N VAL A 167 24.31 26.17 -2.28
CA VAL A 167 23.70 24.86 -1.98
C VAL A 167 24.73 23.77 -1.68
N LYS A 168 25.96 23.86 -2.21
CA LYS A 168 27.06 22.96 -1.84
C LYS A 168 27.40 22.95 -0.34
N THR A 169 26.98 23.98 0.40
CA THR A 169 27.19 24.09 1.86
C THR A 169 26.06 23.45 2.67
N TYR A 170 24.98 23.02 2.02
CA TYR A 170 23.80 22.50 2.69
C TYR A 170 24.05 21.11 3.25
N SER A 171 23.40 20.79 4.37
CA SER A 171 23.20 19.40 4.74
C SER A 171 22.29 18.71 3.70
N SER A 172 22.37 17.38 3.62
CA SER A 172 21.47 16.58 2.78
C SER A 172 19.98 16.86 3.09
N GLY A 173 19.65 17.09 4.37
CA GLY A 173 18.30 17.44 4.79
C GLY A 173 17.84 18.80 4.25
N MET A 174 18.66 19.84 4.37
CA MET A 174 18.34 21.17 3.84
C MET A 174 18.16 21.16 2.32
N PHE A 175 19.04 20.41 1.61
CA PHE A 175 18.95 20.23 0.17
C PHE A 175 17.61 19.63 -0.24
N VAL A 176 17.23 18.50 0.37
CA VAL A 176 15.96 17.80 0.06
C VAL A 176 14.76 18.65 0.45
N ARG A 177 14.82 19.35 1.59
CA ARG A 177 13.74 20.25 2.05
C ARG A 177 13.44 21.34 1.02
N LEU A 178 14.47 22.02 0.52
CA LEU A 178 14.30 23.07 -0.48
C LEU A 178 13.84 22.50 -1.82
N ALA A 179 14.45 21.41 -2.28
CA ALA A 179 14.05 20.76 -3.53
C ALA A 179 12.58 20.31 -3.51
N PHE A 180 12.12 19.76 -2.39
CA PHE A 180 10.73 19.34 -2.22
C PHE A 180 9.80 20.55 -2.20
N ALA A 181 10.13 21.60 -1.42
CA ALA A 181 9.34 22.82 -1.34
C ALA A 181 9.07 23.43 -2.72
N VAL A 182 10.10 23.55 -3.56
CA VAL A 182 9.96 24.07 -4.94
C VAL A 182 9.09 23.15 -5.79
N SER A 183 9.29 21.83 -5.70
CA SER A 183 8.57 20.83 -6.52
C SER A 183 7.06 20.84 -6.28
N VAL A 184 6.63 20.99 -5.01
CA VAL A 184 5.21 20.95 -4.63
C VAL A 184 4.51 22.31 -4.65
N ALA A 185 5.27 23.41 -4.77
CA ALA A 185 4.72 24.76 -4.94
C ALA A 185 4.12 24.98 -6.34
N ARG A 186 4.56 24.19 -7.33
CA ARG A 186 4.06 24.27 -8.72
C ARG A 186 2.60 23.83 -8.88
N GLU A 187 2.05 23.05 -7.94
CA GLU A 187 0.72 22.42 -8.07
C GLU A 187 0.58 21.60 -9.37
N PRO A 188 1.34 20.50 -9.49
CA PRO A 188 1.38 19.70 -10.71
C PRO A 188 0.04 18.97 -10.96
N ASP A 189 -0.23 18.65 -12.24
CA ASP A 189 -1.34 17.77 -12.61
C ASP A 189 -1.09 16.34 -12.13
N ILE A 190 0.17 15.91 -12.18
CA ILE A 190 0.63 14.56 -11.80
C ILE A 190 1.82 14.68 -10.85
N LEU A 191 1.68 14.14 -9.64
CA LEU A 191 2.76 14.03 -8.66
C LEU A 191 3.24 12.57 -8.56
N ILE A 192 4.52 12.34 -8.84
CA ILE A 192 5.16 11.04 -8.66
C ILE A 192 5.96 11.08 -7.37
N VAL A 193 5.57 10.22 -6.44
CA VAL A 193 6.18 10.09 -5.13
C VAL A 193 6.93 8.76 -5.07
N ASP A 194 8.24 8.83 -4.84
CA ASP A 194 9.07 7.64 -4.59
C ASP A 194 9.40 7.50 -3.10
N GLU A 195 9.84 6.30 -2.70
CA GLU A 195 10.22 5.94 -1.32
C GLU A 195 11.27 6.90 -0.72
N ALA A 196 11.99 7.65 -1.57
CA ALA A 196 12.90 8.73 -1.22
C ALA A 196 12.27 9.86 -0.37
N LEU A 197 10.94 9.94 -0.25
CA LEU A 197 10.30 10.78 0.78
C LEU A 197 10.67 10.40 2.23
N ALA A 198 11.37 9.29 2.44
CA ALA A 198 11.95 8.92 3.72
C ALA A 198 13.17 9.78 4.12
N VAL A 199 13.64 10.71 3.28
CA VAL A 199 14.77 11.59 3.61
C VAL A 199 14.29 12.88 4.29
N GLY A 200 14.71 13.08 5.54
CA GLY A 200 14.32 14.21 6.38
C GLY A 200 14.03 13.76 7.82
N ASP A 201 13.85 14.70 8.74
CA ASP A 201 13.33 14.38 10.07
C ASP A 201 11.82 14.11 10.04
N ASP A 202 11.30 13.49 11.11
CA ASP A 202 9.89 13.10 11.21
C ASP A 202 8.92 14.29 11.16
N ALA A 203 9.35 15.47 11.62
CA ALA A 203 8.53 16.68 11.57
C ALA A 203 8.34 17.14 10.12
N PHE A 204 9.43 17.22 9.34
CA PHE A 204 9.37 17.56 7.93
C PHE A 204 8.62 16.52 7.11
N ARG A 205 8.80 15.22 7.39
CA ARG A 205 8.03 14.14 6.74
C ARG A 205 6.52 14.35 6.92
N ARG A 206 6.05 14.64 8.15
CA ARG A 206 4.63 14.93 8.39
C ARG A 206 4.13 16.13 7.58
N LYS A 207 4.96 17.18 7.44
CA LYS A 207 4.65 18.36 6.62
C LYS A 207 4.53 18.00 5.13
N CYS A 208 5.42 17.16 4.61
CA CYS A 208 5.35 16.63 3.25
C CYS A 208 4.05 15.83 3.03
N PHE A 209 3.70 14.93 3.95
CA PHE A 209 2.46 14.16 3.86
C PHE A 209 1.21 15.05 3.89
N ALA A 210 1.15 16.04 4.79
CA ALA A 210 0.03 16.99 4.83
C ALA A 210 -0.10 17.78 3.52
N ARG A 211 1.02 18.15 2.89
CA ARG A 211 1.00 18.83 1.58
C ARG A 211 0.54 17.89 0.46
N ILE A 212 0.96 16.62 0.47
CA ILE A 212 0.50 15.61 -0.49
C ILE A 212 -1.00 15.38 -0.37
N GLU A 213 -1.53 15.27 0.85
CA GLU A 213 -2.98 15.17 1.08
C GLU A 213 -3.74 16.41 0.58
N THR A 214 -3.17 17.59 0.76
CA THR A 214 -3.76 18.84 0.23
C THR A 214 -3.81 18.80 -1.31
N LEU A 215 -2.74 18.36 -1.97
CA LEU A 215 -2.71 18.22 -3.43
C LEU A 215 -3.71 17.16 -3.91
N ARG A 216 -3.81 16.02 -3.20
CA ARG A 216 -4.80 14.98 -3.47
C ARG A 216 -6.22 15.54 -3.38
N ALA A 217 -6.54 16.26 -2.31
CA ALA A 217 -7.85 16.88 -2.10
C ALA A 217 -8.19 17.92 -3.19
N ASN A 218 -7.17 18.56 -3.78
CA ASN A 218 -7.32 19.49 -4.90
C ASN A 218 -7.45 18.79 -6.27
N GLY A 219 -7.42 17.45 -6.32
CA GLY A 219 -7.60 16.67 -7.54
C GLY A 219 -6.32 16.41 -8.34
N THR A 220 -5.13 16.59 -7.74
CA THR A 220 -3.86 16.16 -8.36
C THR A 220 -3.84 14.63 -8.48
N THR A 221 -3.47 14.10 -9.65
CA THR A 221 -3.20 12.66 -9.82
C THR A 221 -1.90 12.31 -9.11
N ILE A 222 -1.89 11.26 -8.31
CA ILE A 222 -0.71 10.87 -7.54
C ILE A 222 -0.29 9.45 -7.93
N LEU A 223 0.98 9.28 -8.28
CA LEU A 223 1.59 7.97 -8.47
C LEU A 223 2.53 7.70 -7.30
N PHE A 224 2.15 6.78 -6.43
CA PHE A 224 2.86 6.50 -5.19
C PHE A 224 3.64 5.19 -5.30
N VAL A 225 4.96 5.25 -5.29
CA VAL A 225 5.82 4.05 -5.37
C VAL A 225 6.36 3.75 -3.99
N SER A 226 5.96 2.61 -3.44
CA SER A 226 6.37 2.21 -2.11
C SER A 226 6.42 0.71 -1.94
N HIS A 227 7.36 0.27 -1.11
CA HIS A 227 7.41 -1.09 -0.59
C HIS A 227 6.61 -1.26 0.72
N ALA A 228 6.14 -0.16 1.32
CA ALA A 228 5.35 -0.18 2.54
C ALA A 228 3.86 -0.39 2.23
N ALA A 229 3.40 -1.64 2.37
CA ALA A 229 2.01 -2.02 2.10
C ALA A 229 0.98 -1.15 2.84
N ALA A 230 1.26 -0.76 4.09
CA ALA A 230 0.37 0.07 4.89
C ALA A 230 0.09 1.44 4.26
N MET A 231 1.12 2.13 3.75
CA MET A 231 0.95 3.44 3.10
C MET A 231 0.16 3.33 1.79
N VAL A 232 0.39 2.25 1.04
CA VAL A 232 -0.35 2.01 -0.22
C VAL A 232 -1.84 1.80 0.07
N VAL A 233 -2.17 1.05 1.12
CA VAL A 233 -3.57 0.82 1.54
C VAL A 233 -4.24 2.09 2.06
N GLU A 234 -3.48 2.95 2.75
CA GLU A 234 -4.01 4.18 3.36
C GLU A 234 -4.23 5.29 2.32
N LEU A 235 -3.28 5.48 1.41
CA LEU A 235 -3.20 6.67 0.55
C LEU A 235 -3.76 6.44 -0.86
N CYS A 236 -3.74 5.21 -1.36
CA CYS A 236 -4.09 4.93 -2.75
C CYS A 236 -5.54 4.48 -2.91
N ASP A 237 -6.15 4.89 -4.03
CA ASP A 237 -7.48 4.44 -4.43
C ASP A 237 -7.40 3.08 -5.16
N ARG A 238 -6.27 2.84 -5.84
CA ARG A 238 -5.96 1.65 -6.65
C ARG A 238 -4.47 1.33 -6.56
N ALA A 239 -4.05 0.09 -6.82
CA ALA A 239 -2.64 -0.26 -6.84
C ALA A 239 -2.27 -1.31 -7.89
N LEU A 240 -1.08 -1.14 -8.47
CA LEU A 240 -0.45 -1.97 -9.49
C LEU A 240 0.63 -2.86 -8.86
N LEU A 241 0.64 -4.15 -9.19
CA LEU A 241 1.68 -5.11 -8.79
C LEU A 241 2.60 -5.41 -9.97
N LEU A 242 3.86 -4.96 -9.87
CA LEU A 242 4.92 -5.28 -10.82
C LEU A 242 5.84 -6.38 -10.29
N ASP A 243 6.11 -7.38 -11.13
CA ASP A 243 7.12 -8.40 -10.85
C ASP A 243 7.87 -8.79 -12.14
N ASN A 244 9.21 -8.79 -12.10
CA ASN A 244 10.07 -9.12 -13.24
C ASN A 244 9.72 -8.40 -14.56
N GLY A 245 9.33 -7.13 -14.47
CA GLY A 245 8.99 -6.27 -15.61
C GLY A 245 7.57 -6.45 -16.16
N GLU A 246 6.74 -7.29 -15.56
CA GLU A 246 5.37 -7.54 -15.99
C GLU A 246 4.38 -7.05 -14.93
N LEU A 247 3.24 -6.52 -15.39
CA LEU A 247 2.12 -6.16 -14.54
C LEU A 247 1.33 -7.43 -14.22
N LEU A 248 1.36 -7.84 -12.95
CA LEU A 248 0.69 -9.07 -12.49
C LEU A 248 -0.72 -8.83 -11.99
N PHE A 249 -0.99 -7.66 -11.42
CA PHE A 249 -2.27 -7.33 -10.83
C PHE A 249 -2.49 -5.83 -10.88
N ASP A 250 -3.75 -5.46 -11.05
CA ASP A 250 -4.22 -4.08 -11.11
C ASP A 250 -5.62 -4.03 -10.49
N GLY A 251 -5.73 -3.46 -9.30
CA GLY A 251 -6.97 -3.50 -8.54
C GLY A 251 -6.88 -2.79 -7.20
N SER A 252 -7.62 -3.27 -6.20
CA SER A 252 -7.67 -2.60 -4.90
C SER A 252 -6.33 -2.69 -4.16
N PRO A 253 -5.92 -1.64 -3.41
CA PRO A 253 -4.67 -1.65 -2.64
C PRO A 253 -4.50 -2.86 -1.71
N LYS A 254 -5.61 -3.34 -1.12
CA LYS A 254 -5.60 -4.48 -0.20
C LYS A 254 -5.27 -5.80 -0.91
N GLU A 255 -5.91 -6.05 -2.06
CA GLU A 255 -5.64 -7.24 -2.86
C GLU A 255 -4.22 -7.20 -3.41
N THR A 256 -3.80 -6.06 -3.97
CA THR A 256 -2.45 -5.86 -4.49
C THR A 256 -1.39 -6.12 -3.42
N THR A 257 -1.57 -5.58 -2.21
CA THR A 257 -0.63 -5.78 -1.10
C THR A 257 -0.65 -7.19 -0.52
N ALA A 258 -1.80 -7.86 -0.48
CA ALA A 258 -1.91 -9.27 -0.11
C ALA A 258 -1.15 -10.16 -1.10
N LEU A 259 -1.34 -9.95 -2.41
CA LEU A 259 -0.62 -10.66 -3.47
C LEU A 259 0.89 -10.37 -3.44
N TYR A 260 1.27 -9.11 -3.22
CA TYR A 260 2.67 -8.73 -3.04
C TYR A 260 3.32 -9.47 -1.86
N ASN A 261 2.65 -9.50 -0.70
CA ASN A 261 3.14 -10.23 0.48
C ASN A 261 3.26 -11.74 0.20
N LYS A 262 2.29 -12.33 -0.50
CA LYS A 262 2.34 -13.75 -0.92
C LYS A 262 3.60 -14.02 -1.77
N LEU A 263 3.93 -13.13 -2.70
CA LEU A 263 5.14 -13.24 -3.53
C LEU A 263 6.44 -12.98 -2.77
N LEU A 264 6.44 -12.01 -1.85
CA LEU A 264 7.62 -11.60 -1.09
C LEU A 264 8.09 -12.72 -0.14
N PHE A 265 7.15 -13.39 0.52
CA PHE A 265 7.43 -14.43 1.51
C PHE A 265 7.42 -15.86 0.94
N ALA A 266 7.16 -16.04 -0.36
CA ALA A 266 7.24 -17.35 -0.99
C ALA A 266 8.71 -17.85 -1.12
N PRO A 267 9.00 -19.11 -0.75
CA PRO A 267 10.32 -19.73 -0.96
C PRO A 267 10.74 -19.67 -2.43
N GLU A 268 12.04 -19.51 -2.72
CA GLU A 268 12.59 -19.39 -4.09
C GLU A 268 12.01 -20.44 -5.06
N VAL A 269 11.92 -21.69 -4.59
CA VAL A 269 11.49 -22.87 -5.35
C VAL A 269 10.01 -22.80 -5.76
N ARG A 270 9.16 -22.14 -4.96
CA ARG A 270 7.71 -22.04 -5.22
C ARG A 270 7.24 -20.69 -5.75
N ARG A 271 8.11 -19.69 -5.78
CA ARG A 271 7.78 -18.35 -6.32
C ARG A 271 7.24 -18.39 -7.74
N ALA A 272 7.84 -19.20 -8.60
CA ALA A 272 7.35 -19.36 -9.98
C ALA A 272 5.92 -19.88 -10.02
N HIS A 273 5.58 -20.84 -9.14
CA HIS A 273 4.24 -21.40 -9.06
C HIS A 273 3.22 -20.40 -8.51
N VAL A 274 3.57 -19.69 -7.43
CA VAL A 274 2.72 -18.63 -6.85
C VAL A 274 2.47 -17.52 -7.87
N ARG A 275 3.48 -17.12 -8.64
CA ARG A 275 3.35 -16.14 -9.72
C ARG A 275 2.36 -16.61 -10.78
N GLU A 276 2.48 -17.86 -11.24
CA GLU A 276 1.56 -18.46 -12.21
C GLU A 276 0.12 -18.53 -11.68
N GLU A 277 -0.09 -18.83 -10.40
CA GLU A 277 -1.41 -18.78 -9.77
C GLU A 277 -2.03 -17.38 -9.84
N VAL A 278 -1.25 -16.33 -9.57
CA VAL A 278 -1.72 -14.94 -9.65
C VAL A 278 -2.10 -14.58 -11.09
N ILE A 279 -1.25 -14.93 -12.06
CA ILE A 279 -1.52 -14.69 -13.48
C ILE A 279 -2.77 -15.44 -13.93
N ARG A 280 -2.94 -16.70 -13.52
CA ARG A 280 -4.10 -17.51 -13.88
C ARG A 280 -5.40 -16.99 -13.25
N ALA A 281 -5.35 -16.54 -11.99
CA ALA A 281 -6.51 -15.92 -11.32
C ALA A 281 -6.99 -14.66 -12.05
N MET A 282 -6.06 -13.91 -12.65
CA MET A 282 -6.36 -12.74 -13.50
C MET A 282 -6.95 -13.13 -14.86
N GLN A 283 -6.41 -14.15 -15.52
CA GLN A 283 -6.88 -14.58 -16.85
C GLN A 283 -8.27 -15.24 -16.83
N VAL A 284 -8.64 -15.88 -15.72
CA VAL A 284 -9.99 -16.46 -15.53
C VAL A 284 -11.03 -15.37 -15.21
N SER A 285 -10.61 -14.21 -14.70
CA SER A 285 -11.47 -13.08 -14.30
C SER A 285 -11.52 -11.97 -15.35
N GLY A 286 -11.47 -12.32 -16.64
CA GLY A 286 -11.68 -11.37 -17.73
C GLY A 286 -13.09 -10.79 -17.68
N ALA A 287 -13.21 -9.56 -17.17
CA ALA A 287 -14.39 -8.82 -16.71
C ALA A 287 -14.43 -8.78 -15.17
N ASN A 288 -14.50 -7.55 -14.64
CA ASN A 288 -14.73 -7.20 -13.24
C ASN A 288 -15.38 -8.35 -12.45
N PRO A 289 -14.84 -8.75 -11.29
CA PRO A 289 -15.67 -9.46 -10.34
C PRO A 289 -16.74 -8.46 -9.86
N ASP A 290 -17.86 -8.40 -10.57
CA ASP A 290 -19.16 -8.15 -9.96
C ASP A 290 -19.42 -9.30 -8.98
N ILE A 291 -18.68 -9.28 -7.87
CA ILE A 291 -19.25 -9.70 -6.61
C ILE A 291 -20.27 -8.59 -6.34
N SER A 292 -21.52 -8.86 -6.71
CA SER A 292 -22.66 -8.03 -6.32
C SER A 292 -22.71 -8.01 -4.79
N MET A 293 -21.90 -7.14 -4.20
CA MET A 293 -22.13 -6.56 -2.90
C MET A 293 -23.39 -5.74 -3.09
N THR A 294 -24.55 -6.37 -2.85
CA THR A 294 -25.79 -5.64 -2.62
C THR A 294 -25.47 -4.53 -1.64
N ALA A 295 -25.43 -3.30 -2.16
CA ALA A 295 -25.28 -2.10 -1.38
C ALA A 295 -26.45 -2.07 -0.41
N ILE A 296 -26.21 -2.47 0.84
CA ILE A 296 -27.04 -2.00 1.94
C ILE A 296 -26.63 -0.54 2.08
N GLY A 297 -27.40 0.32 1.42
CA GLY A 297 -27.23 1.75 1.49
C GLY A 297 -27.13 2.17 2.95
N HIS A 298 -26.22 3.10 3.22
CA HIS A 298 -26.24 3.91 4.42
C HIS A 298 -27.55 4.70 4.44
N SER A 299 -28.62 4.07 4.91
CA SER A 299 -29.70 4.78 5.53
C SER A 299 -29.25 5.00 6.97
N VAL A 300 -28.92 6.25 7.29
CA VAL A 300 -28.88 6.73 8.68
C VAL A 300 -30.32 6.72 9.17
N VAL A 301 -30.78 5.52 9.52
CA VAL A 301 -31.94 5.31 10.39
C VAL A 301 -31.34 4.66 11.61
N ALA A 302 -31.19 5.42 12.68
CA ALA A 302 -30.87 4.87 13.99
C ALA A 302 -31.97 3.83 14.32
N PRO A 303 -31.67 2.52 14.29
CA PRO A 303 -32.57 1.57 14.91
C PRO A 303 -32.41 1.76 16.42
N ASN A 304 -33.47 1.52 17.20
CA ASN A 304 -33.31 1.25 18.63
C ASN A 304 -32.44 -0.02 18.76
N ILE A 305 -31.12 0.13 18.92
CA ILE A 305 -30.19 -1.01 19.02
C ILE A 305 -30.09 -1.36 20.50
N LYS A 306 -30.87 -2.35 20.94
CA LYS A 306 -30.55 -3.08 22.16
C LYS A 306 -29.22 -3.79 21.94
N THR A 307 -28.19 -3.45 22.71
CA THR A 307 -26.93 -4.21 22.74
C THR A 307 -27.25 -5.63 23.20
N GLU A 308 -27.06 -6.62 22.33
CA GLU A 308 -27.22 -8.03 22.69
C GLU A 308 -25.99 -8.52 23.48
N SER A 309 -26.12 -9.62 24.22
CA SER A 309 -24.97 -10.26 24.85
C SER A 309 -23.97 -10.74 23.79
N ALA A 310 -22.70 -10.81 24.15
CA ALA A 310 -21.69 -11.42 23.28
C ALA A 310 -22.09 -12.87 22.93
N HIS A 311 -21.94 -13.24 21.66
CA HIS A 311 -22.40 -14.54 21.18
C HIS A 311 -21.56 -15.04 19.99
N TYR A 312 -21.82 -16.27 19.59
CA TYR A 312 -21.21 -16.88 18.42
C TYR A 312 -22.19 -16.85 17.24
N ILE A 313 -21.74 -16.27 16.12
CA ILE A 313 -22.44 -16.24 14.84
C ILE A 313 -21.89 -17.39 14.00
N GLU A 314 -22.74 -18.38 13.73
CA GLU A 314 -22.41 -19.52 12.88
C GLU A 314 -22.17 -19.08 11.44
N GLY A 315 -21.14 -19.63 10.78
CA GLY A 315 -20.78 -19.27 9.41
C GLY A 315 -19.98 -17.97 9.24
N MET A 316 -19.70 -17.23 10.32
CA MET A 316 -18.77 -16.09 10.26
C MET A 316 -17.33 -16.60 10.25
N VAL A 317 -16.82 -16.85 9.04
CA VAL A 317 -15.47 -17.33 8.76
C VAL A 317 -14.73 -16.35 7.85
N SER A 318 -13.43 -16.21 8.04
CA SER A 318 -12.61 -15.37 7.16
C SER A 318 -12.45 -16.01 5.78
N GLN A 319 -12.84 -15.27 4.74
CA GLN A 319 -12.62 -15.66 3.34
C GLN A 319 -11.18 -15.39 2.87
N THR A 320 -10.43 -14.58 3.63
CA THR A 320 -9.04 -14.20 3.36
C THR A 320 -8.03 -14.95 4.23
N ARG A 321 -8.50 -15.96 4.99
CA ARG A 321 -7.64 -16.76 5.86
C ARG A 321 -6.50 -17.39 5.06
N MET A 322 -5.27 -17.12 5.49
CA MET A 322 -4.07 -17.68 4.89
C MET A 322 -3.23 -18.39 5.95
N GLU A 323 -3.01 -19.68 5.74
CA GLU A 323 -2.16 -20.50 6.58
C GLU A 323 -0.81 -20.69 5.89
N TYR A 324 0.25 -20.27 6.56
CA TYR A 324 1.62 -20.44 6.08
C TYR A 324 2.12 -21.84 6.41
N GLU A 325 3.24 -22.22 5.80
CA GLU A 325 3.81 -23.54 6.07
C GLU A 325 4.16 -23.78 7.52
N GLN A 326 3.99 -25.04 7.89
CA GLN A 326 4.29 -25.57 9.21
C GLN A 326 5.74 -26.03 9.21
N HIS A 327 6.58 -25.35 9.99
CA HIS A 327 7.98 -25.69 10.21
C HIS A 327 8.13 -26.22 11.63
N GLY A 328 7.93 -27.52 11.81
CA GLY A 328 8.16 -28.21 13.09
C GLY A 328 7.12 -27.92 14.19
N ALA A 329 6.09 -27.11 13.92
CA ALA A 329 4.97 -26.88 14.83
C ALA A 329 3.69 -26.52 14.08
N ILE A 330 2.54 -26.73 14.73
CA ILE A 330 1.22 -26.41 14.20
C ILE A 330 0.38 -25.65 15.23
N ILE A 331 -0.34 -24.64 14.75
CA ILE A 331 -1.32 -23.85 15.52
C ILE A 331 -2.67 -24.51 15.31
N ILE A 332 -3.40 -24.72 16.39
CA ILE A 332 -4.63 -25.48 16.43
C ILE A 332 -5.71 -24.59 17.03
N ASP A 333 -6.88 -24.59 16.39
CA ASP A 333 -8.13 -24.01 16.89
C ASP A 333 -7.98 -22.58 17.45
N PRO A 334 -7.59 -21.59 16.62
CA PRO A 334 -7.65 -20.19 17.03
C PRO A 334 -9.12 -19.75 17.18
N HIS A 335 -9.47 -19.17 18.32
CA HIS A 335 -10.83 -18.73 18.65
C HIS A 335 -10.83 -17.62 19.72
N ILE A 336 -11.98 -17.01 19.95
CA ILE A 336 -12.18 -16.02 21.03
C ILE A 336 -13.17 -16.61 22.04
N GLU A 337 -12.90 -16.42 23.33
CA GLU A 337 -13.75 -16.82 24.45
C GLU A 337 -14.06 -15.61 25.34
N THR A 338 -15.21 -15.65 26.03
CA THR A 338 -15.46 -14.79 27.19
C THR A 338 -14.56 -15.21 28.36
N ILE A 339 -14.52 -14.41 29.44
CA ILE A 339 -13.75 -14.77 30.65
C ILE A 339 -14.26 -16.09 31.27
N GLU A 340 -15.55 -16.40 31.09
CA GLU A 340 -16.19 -17.64 31.53
C GLU A 340 -15.91 -18.84 30.59
N GLY A 341 -15.15 -18.66 29.52
CA GLY A 341 -14.77 -19.72 28.57
C GLY A 341 -15.82 -20.01 27.50
N VAL A 342 -16.77 -19.11 27.26
CA VAL A 342 -17.78 -19.27 26.21
C VAL A 342 -17.24 -18.75 24.88
N ARG A 343 -17.25 -19.58 23.82
CA ARG A 343 -16.79 -19.16 22.49
C ARG A 343 -17.70 -18.09 21.89
N VAL A 344 -17.09 -17.04 21.34
CA VAL A 344 -17.78 -15.89 20.75
C VAL A 344 -17.03 -15.38 19.52
N ASN A 345 -17.74 -14.73 18.60
CA ASN A 345 -17.16 -13.93 17.51
C ASN A 345 -17.96 -12.64 17.24
N SER A 346 -19.02 -12.40 17.99
CA SER A 346 -19.77 -11.15 18.08
C SER A 346 -19.54 -10.57 19.47
N LEU A 347 -18.68 -9.57 19.57
CA LEU A 347 -18.20 -8.99 20.81
C LEU A 347 -18.97 -7.72 21.15
N VAL A 348 -19.18 -7.49 22.44
CA VAL A 348 -19.68 -6.24 22.97
C VAL A 348 -18.50 -5.33 23.27
N ALA A 349 -18.58 -4.07 22.84
CA ALA A 349 -17.53 -3.10 23.10
C ALA A 349 -17.28 -2.94 24.62
N MET A 350 -16.04 -2.59 24.98
CA MET A 350 -15.61 -2.31 26.36
C MET A 350 -15.58 -3.51 27.32
N GLN A 351 -16.00 -4.70 26.89
CA GLN A 351 -15.89 -5.94 27.66
C GLN A 351 -14.53 -6.62 27.45
N GLU A 352 -14.20 -7.53 28.36
CA GLU A 352 -12.96 -8.31 28.33
C GLU A 352 -13.19 -9.70 27.72
N TYR A 353 -12.22 -10.15 26.93
CA TYR A 353 -12.24 -11.41 26.21
C TYR A 353 -10.85 -12.05 26.20
N GLN A 354 -10.78 -13.31 25.80
CA GLN A 354 -9.54 -14.04 25.60
C GLN A 354 -9.44 -14.50 24.15
N TYR A 355 -8.33 -14.17 23.48
CA TYR A 355 -7.96 -14.79 22.22
C TYR A 355 -7.08 -16.00 22.51
N CYS A 356 -7.51 -17.17 22.03
CA CYS A 356 -6.95 -18.46 22.40
C CYS A 356 -6.54 -19.25 21.17
N TYR A 357 -5.40 -19.95 21.26
CA TYR A 357 -5.02 -21.00 20.32
C TYR A 357 -4.06 -21.97 20.99
N ALA A 358 -4.05 -23.22 20.51
CA ALA A 358 -3.07 -24.21 20.95
C ALA A 358 -1.93 -24.33 19.93
N VAL A 359 -0.75 -24.73 20.39
CA VAL A 359 0.40 -25.03 19.53
C VAL A 359 0.93 -26.40 19.87
N ARG A 360 0.98 -27.29 18.89
CA ARG A 360 1.64 -28.60 19.00
C ARG A 360 2.98 -28.58 18.28
N PHE A 361 4.04 -28.90 19.00
CA PHE A 361 5.39 -29.02 18.45
C PHE A 361 5.58 -30.42 17.86
N LEU A 362 5.90 -30.48 16.57
CA LEU A 362 6.22 -31.72 15.84
C LEU A 362 7.72 -32.04 15.95
N GLU A 363 8.54 -31.02 16.13
CA GLU A 363 9.99 -31.11 16.33
C GLU A 363 10.41 -30.34 17.58
N ASN A 364 11.66 -30.50 18.01
CA ASN A 364 12.21 -29.67 19.08
C ASN A 364 12.39 -28.24 18.56
N ALA A 365 11.91 -27.27 19.32
CA ALA A 365 12.04 -25.85 19.02
C ALA A 365 12.69 -25.11 20.17
N TYR A 366 13.38 -24.02 19.86
CA TYR A 366 14.12 -23.19 20.81
C TYR A 366 13.76 -21.72 20.61
N ASN A 367 14.00 -20.91 21.64
CA ASN A 367 13.82 -19.47 21.58
C ASN A 367 12.43 -19.05 21.06
N ILE A 368 11.39 -19.66 21.62
CA ILE A 368 10.03 -19.63 21.10
C ILE A 368 9.31 -18.36 21.56
N GLN A 369 8.52 -17.79 20.65
CA GLN A 369 7.59 -16.70 20.94
C GLN A 369 6.27 -16.92 20.19
N PHE A 370 5.17 -16.79 20.91
CA PHE A 370 3.81 -16.80 20.41
C PHE A 370 3.36 -15.35 20.18
N GLY A 371 2.61 -15.10 19.13
CA GLY A 371 2.15 -13.76 18.78
C GLY A 371 0.71 -13.74 18.31
N MET A 372 0.03 -12.64 18.63
CA MET A 372 -1.27 -12.30 18.09
C MET A 372 -1.25 -10.88 17.52
N LEU A 373 -2.12 -10.63 16.55
CA LEU A 373 -2.27 -9.32 15.93
C LEU A 373 -3.72 -9.13 15.49
N ILE A 374 -4.29 -7.96 15.78
CA ILE A 374 -5.63 -7.54 15.38
C ILE A 374 -5.52 -6.64 14.16
N LYS A 375 -6.33 -6.92 13.15
CA LYS A 375 -6.41 -6.16 11.92
C LYS A 375 -7.84 -5.74 11.59
N THR A 376 -7.98 -4.62 10.89
CA THR A 376 -9.24 -4.24 10.23
C THR A 376 -9.47 -5.11 8.97
N VAL A 377 -10.66 -5.00 8.36
CA VAL A 377 -10.92 -5.48 6.98
C VAL A 377 -10.04 -4.78 5.93
N SER A 378 -9.36 -3.69 6.26
CA SER A 378 -8.33 -3.08 5.40
C SER A 378 -6.94 -3.66 5.56
N GLY A 379 -6.73 -4.58 6.50
CA GLY A 379 -5.40 -5.09 6.80
C GLY A 379 -4.56 -4.13 7.65
N LEU A 380 -5.13 -3.00 8.08
CA LEU A 380 -4.49 -2.08 9.01
C LEU A 380 -4.30 -2.77 10.36
N GLU A 381 -3.08 -2.71 10.89
CA GLU A 381 -2.71 -3.30 12.16
C GLU A 381 -3.14 -2.38 13.30
N ILE A 382 -4.06 -2.87 14.15
CA ILE A 382 -4.64 -2.07 15.25
C ILE A 382 -3.85 -2.28 16.54
N GLY A 383 -3.42 -3.52 16.79
CA GLY A 383 -2.71 -3.87 18.01
C GLY A 383 -2.29 -5.34 18.01
N GLY A 384 -1.21 -5.64 18.71
CA GLY A 384 -0.60 -6.97 18.75
C GLY A 384 0.04 -7.24 20.10
N ALA A 385 0.20 -8.51 20.43
CA ALA A 385 0.86 -8.94 21.66
C ALA A 385 1.68 -10.19 21.41
N ASN A 386 2.77 -10.34 22.17
CA ASN A 386 3.61 -11.53 22.14
C ASN A 386 3.73 -12.14 23.53
N TYR A 387 3.79 -13.46 23.58
CA TYR A 387 4.14 -14.23 24.78
C TYR A 387 5.32 -15.16 24.47
N PRO A 388 6.41 -15.14 25.26
CA PRO A 388 6.70 -14.15 26.29
C PRO A 388 6.82 -12.72 25.72
N ALA A 389 6.84 -11.73 26.61
CA ALA A 389 6.94 -10.31 26.25
C ALA A 389 8.12 -10.02 25.32
N VAL A 390 8.10 -8.85 24.67
CA VAL A 390 9.14 -8.43 23.70
C VAL A 390 10.55 -8.64 24.28
N ASN A 391 11.44 -9.21 23.47
CA ASN A 391 12.81 -9.61 23.83
C ASN A 391 12.94 -10.74 24.87
N ARG A 392 11.86 -11.47 25.19
CA ARG A 392 11.90 -12.71 25.98
C ARG A 392 11.40 -13.88 25.15
N PHE A 393 11.95 -15.06 25.44
CA PHE A 393 11.69 -16.28 24.68
C PHE A 393 11.52 -17.46 25.63
N LEU A 394 10.65 -18.39 25.29
CA LEU A 394 10.67 -19.69 25.94
C LEU A 394 11.92 -20.44 25.44
N PRO A 395 12.75 -20.98 26.34
CA PRO A 395 14.06 -21.51 25.96
C PRO A 395 13.96 -22.72 25.04
N ALA A 396 13.00 -23.62 25.29
CA ALA A 396 12.78 -24.81 24.47
C ALA A 396 11.37 -25.36 24.62
N ALA A 397 10.87 -26.01 23.57
CA ALA A 397 9.75 -26.94 23.57
C ALA A 397 10.17 -28.24 22.89
N LYS A 398 9.76 -29.38 23.44
CA LYS A 398 10.08 -30.70 22.90
C LYS A 398 9.02 -31.15 21.90
N SER A 399 9.43 -31.96 20.93
CA SER A 399 8.52 -32.67 20.03
C SER A 399 7.44 -33.42 20.84
N GLY A 400 6.20 -33.32 20.39
CA GLY A 400 5.01 -33.89 21.02
C GLY A 400 4.34 -32.98 22.07
N GLN A 401 5.01 -31.94 22.57
CA GLN A 401 4.40 -31.03 23.56
C GLN A 401 3.36 -30.13 22.90
N THR A 402 2.29 -29.85 23.65
CA THR A 402 1.24 -28.90 23.26
C THR A 402 1.16 -27.79 24.30
N TYR A 403 1.13 -26.55 23.83
CA TYR A 403 0.98 -25.35 24.65
C TYR A 403 -0.35 -24.67 24.31
N GLU A 404 -1.13 -24.32 25.32
CA GLU A 404 -2.28 -23.43 25.16
C GLU A 404 -1.88 -22.00 25.49
N ILE A 405 -2.17 -21.09 24.58
CA ILE A 405 -1.83 -19.67 24.72
C ILE A 405 -3.13 -18.88 24.76
N ARG A 406 -3.22 -17.97 25.74
CA ARG A 406 -4.37 -17.11 25.97
C ARG A 406 -3.89 -15.66 26.08
N PHE A 407 -4.41 -14.79 25.21
CA PHE A 407 -4.18 -13.37 25.24
C PHE A 407 -5.46 -12.67 25.71
N GLY A 408 -5.44 -12.15 26.94
CA GLY A 408 -6.53 -11.33 27.45
C GLY A 408 -6.52 -9.94 26.79
N PHE A 409 -7.68 -9.46 26.37
CA PHE A 409 -7.83 -8.11 25.81
C PHE A 409 -9.19 -7.52 26.15
N ARG A 410 -9.25 -6.18 26.22
CA ARG A 410 -10.51 -5.43 26.31
C ARG A 410 -10.91 -4.98 24.90
N ALA A 411 -12.17 -5.16 24.52
CA ALA A 411 -12.70 -4.82 23.19
C ALA A 411 -12.88 -3.31 23.02
N LEU A 412 -11.77 -2.58 22.97
CA LEU A 412 -11.68 -1.12 22.81
C LEU A 412 -11.74 -0.69 21.34
N MET A 413 -12.41 -1.44 20.48
CA MET A 413 -12.58 -1.09 19.07
C MET A 413 -13.98 -0.56 18.85
N ASN A 414 -14.13 0.36 17.91
CA ASN A 414 -15.45 0.82 17.50
C ASN A 414 -16.23 -0.28 16.76
N PRO A 415 -17.55 -0.12 16.59
CA PRO A 415 -18.37 -1.12 15.91
C PRO A 415 -17.84 -1.40 14.50
N GLY A 416 -17.65 -2.67 14.17
CA GLY A 416 -16.98 -3.04 12.92
C GLY A 416 -16.56 -4.50 12.88
N THR A 417 -15.94 -4.88 11.77
CA THR A 417 -15.43 -6.24 11.53
C THR A 417 -13.90 -6.23 11.55
N TYR A 418 -13.34 -7.23 12.20
CA TYR A 418 -11.92 -7.32 12.50
C TYR A 418 -11.44 -8.78 12.40
N PHE A 419 -10.12 -8.93 12.39
CA PHE A 419 -9.46 -10.23 12.25
C PHE A 419 -8.34 -10.38 13.28
N PHE A 420 -8.22 -11.56 13.86
CA PHE A 420 -7.02 -11.98 14.60
C PHE A 420 -6.11 -12.82 13.73
N ASN A 421 -4.81 -12.57 13.84
CA ASN A 421 -3.77 -13.48 13.37
C ASN A 421 -3.23 -14.33 14.52
N ALA A 422 -2.73 -15.51 14.19
CA ALA A 422 -1.96 -16.35 15.11
C ALA A 422 -0.54 -16.53 14.56
N GLY A 423 0.45 -16.35 15.42
CA GLY A 423 1.86 -16.48 15.08
C GLY A 423 2.63 -17.31 16.09
N LEU A 424 3.59 -18.06 15.56
CA LEU A 424 4.59 -18.78 16.33
C LEU A 424 5.94 -18.57 15.65
N GLN A 425 6.91 -18.03 16.38
CA GLN A 425 8.29 -17.89 15.96
C GLN A 425 9.20 -18.72 16.85
N GLY A 426 10.32 -19.18 16.28
CA GLY A 426 11.34 -19.91 17.00
C GLY A 426 12.44 -20.41 16.08
N GLU A 427 13.38 -21.12 16.68
CA GLU A 427 14.46 -21.85 16.00
C GLU A 427 14.15 -23.35 16.04
N THR A 428 14.56 -24.07 15.00
CA THR A 428 14.47 -25.55 14.95
C THR A 428 15.87 -26.14 15.06
N SER A 429 15.98 -27.46 15.28
CA SER A 429 17.27 -28.15 15.24
C SER A 429 17.98 -28.10 13.87
N VAL A 430 17.26 -27.73 12.81
CA VAL A 430 17.77 -27.68 11.43
C VAL A 430 18.21 -26.27 11.03
N THR A 431 17.63 -25.24 11.64
CA THR A 431 17.86 -23.84 11.30
C THR A 431 18.21 -23.01 12.54
N SER A 432 19.44 -22.48 12.58
CA SER A 432 19.91 -21.60 13.67
C SER A 432 19.33 -20.18 13.63
N GLU A 433 18.59 -19.84 12.56
CA GLU A 433 17.91 -18.56 12.44
C GLU A 433 16.46 -18.66 12.92
N ARG A 434 15.95 -17.58 13.51
CA ARG A 434 14.54 -17.49 13.92
C ARG A 434 13.65 -17.30 12.71
N ILE A 435 12.70 -18.21 12.59
CA ILE A 435 11.68 -18.19 11.55
C ILE A 435 10.30 -18.26 12.19
N TYR A 436 9.28 -18.05 11.38
CA TYR A 436 7.93 -18.44 11.76
C TYR A 436 7.82 -19.97 11.68
N LEU A 437 7.61 -20.63 12.81
CA LEU A 437 7.35 -22.07 12.86
C LEU A 437 5.95 -22.38 12.36
N HIS A 438 4.99 -21.49 12.62
CA HIS A 438 3.68 -21.52 11.98
C HIS A 438 3.03 -20.14 12.07
N ARG A 439 2.25 -19.77 11.06
CA ARG A 439 1.56 -18.47 11.02
C ARG A 439 0.24 -18.60 10.29
N ILE A 440 -0.82 -18.08 10.90
CA ILE A 440 -2.16 -18.01 10.32
C ILE A 440 -2.58 -16.56 10.28
N LEU A 441 -2.78 -16.02 9.08
CA LEU A 441 -3.40 -14.71 8.88
C LEU A 441 -4.91 -14.86 8.79
N ASP A 442 -5.61 -13.87 9.32
CA ASP A 442 -7.06 -13.81 9.46
C ASP A 442 -7.63 -15.11 10.05
N ALA A 443 -6.94 -15.62 11.06
CA ALA A 443 -7.23 -16.87 11.74
C ALA A 443 -8.65 -16.89 12.31
N VAL A 444 -9.08 -15.77 12.89
CA VAL A 444 -10.44 -15.59 13.43
C VAL A 444 -11.01 -14.26 12.94
N MET A 445 -12.18 -14.33 12.30
CA MET A 445 -13.00 -13.15 12.00
C MET A 445 -13.93 -12.88 13.18
N PHE A 446 -14.03 -11.63 13.60
CA PHE A 446 -14.97 -11.22 14.64
C PHE A 446 -15.57 -9.85 14.35
N ARG A 447 -16.74 -9.58 14.95
CA ARG A 447 -17.45 -8.32 14.85
C ARG A 447 -17.57 -7.69 16.23
N VAL A 448 -17.38 -6.38 16.32
CA VAL A 448 -17.76 -5.57 17.48
C VAL A 448 -19.14 -4.97 17.21
N GLN A 449 -20.07 -5.20 18.13
CA GLN A 449 -21.45 -4.75 18.03
C GLN A 449 -21.58 -3.23 18.16
N ALA A 450 -22.62 -2.67 17.53
CA ALA A 450 -23.01 -1.29 17.73
C ALA A 450 -23.64 -1.09 19.11
N TYR A 451 -23.42 0.07 19.72
CA TYR A 451 -23.96 0.42 21.03
C TYR A 451 -24.38 1.90 21.07
N GLU A 452 -25.37 2.23 21.89
CA GLU A 452 -25.83 3.61 22.10
C GLU A 452 -24.80 4.44 22.87
N GLY A 453 -24.67 5.73 22.53
CA GLY A 453 -23.77 6.65 23.22
C GLY A 453 -22.30 6.58 22.82
N CYS A 454 -21.98 5.97 21.66
CA CYS A 454 -20.62 5.99 21.10
C CYS A 454 -20.18 7.44 20.79
N MET A 455 -19.24 7.96 21.59
CA MET A 455 -18.66 9.31 21.42
C MET A 455 -17.41 9.32 20.54
N THR A 456 -16.89 8.15 20.16
CA THR A 456 -15.61 7.98 19.48
C THR A 456 -15.78 7.95 17.96
N ASN A 457 -14.99 8.74 17.26
CA ASN A 457 -15.07 8.93 15.79
C ASN A 457 -13.95 8.20 15.01
N ALA A 458 -13.12 7.41 15.68
CA ALA A 458 -11.98 6.69 15.09
C ALA A 458 -12.07 5.17 15.32
N LEU A 459 -11.11 4.38 14.83
CA LEU A 459 -11.17 2.90 14.91
C LEU A 459 -11.08 2.33 16.33
N VAL A 460 -10.38 3.03 17.23
CA VAL A 460 -10.14 2.62 18.61
C VAL A 460 -10.92 3.53 19.56
N ASN A 461 -11.64 2.92 20.49
CA ASN A 461 -12.31 3.58 21.60
C ASN A 461 -11.41 3.57 22.84
N PHE A 462 -10.84 4.72 23.19
CA PHE A 462 -9.99 4.89 24.37
C PHE A 462 -10.76 5.11 25.69
N ASP A 463 -12.06 4.80 25.76
CA ASP A 463 -12.91 5.04 26.95
C ASP A 463 -13.00 6.54 27.31
N ILE A 464 -13.16 7.39 26.28
CA ILE A 464 -13.12 8.86 26.45
C ILE A 464 -14.42 9.37 27.06
N ALA A 465 -14.33 10.13 28.15
CA ALA A 465 -15.44 10.89 28.72
C ALA A 465 -15.36 12.36 28.31
N SER A 466 -16.50 13.00 28.01
CA SER A 466 -16.59 14.43 27.71
C SER A 466 -17.48 15.16 28.72
N MET A 467 -17.13 16.40 29.05
CA MET A 467 -17.89 17.29 29.92
C MET A 467 -17.87 18.70 29.33
N ALA A 468 -19.02 19.36 29.28
CA ALA A 468 -19.14 20.75 28.89
C ALA A 468 -19.77 21.56 30.04
N THR A 469 -19.17 22.70 30.37
CA THR A 469 -19.74 23.65 31.33
C THR A 469 -20.08 24.95 30.62
N ILE A 470 -21.29 25.46 30.84
CA ILE A 470 -21.74 26.76 30.35
C ILE A 470 -21.59 27.74 31.52
N SER A 471 -20.80 28.79 31.35
CA SER A 471 -20.81 29.96 32.23
C SER A 471 -21.80 30.96 31.66
N GLU A 472 -22.92 31.19 32.34
CA GLU A 472 -23.77 32.36 32.08
C GLU A 472 -23.06 33.60 32.66
N GLU A 473 -22.93 34.67 31.87
CA GLU A 473 -22.45 35.99 32.31
C GLU A 473 -23.50 36.72 33.17
#